data_AF-A0A1P8XC02-F1
#
_entry.id   AF-A0A1P8XC02-F1
#
_cell.length_a   1.000
_cell.length_b   1.000
_cell.length_c   1.000
_cell.angle_alpha   90.00
_cell.angle_beta   90.00
_cell.angle_gamma   90.00
#
_symmetry.space_group_name_H-M   'P 1'
#
loop_
_entity.id
_entity.type
_entity.pdbx_description
1 polymer ?
#
loop_
_entity_poly.entity_id
_entity_poly.type
_entity_poly.pdbx_seq_one_letter_code
_entity_poly.pdbx_strand_id
1 'polypeptide(L)'
;MAALWHIDNIGLLVWVAACGTVVFSARHVLRMWNVWILGLVLAPVMPFMLMTAQLGGSDTAITVVSAVVGTIAVFLASRFVSLRLRLLATLGNLVLSLAAVFLLADTGLYLTVIVAAGAVPLIVVLTLHRINWLRRDPDSVATASTLPTCKPQSYGVLAVLAIAMLCIQLPITRPAPVDVVAADWVHKSGLEPIESFDFITRFLGPDASLVRYRVPNTPESHESVVDIVTTSDLARLQDFSNAVWYPSTVPVNYAPVDDGAESPAGARSAHSDADSARDENSAHWNAVTWVWHSGEVYQQVTVLTSQTAGVTPPAPRELTVDNTLIEPFLWVTRQQPTGAAAVESAVGDATAAVVKSLQSEAGSDPAGTTTHAE
;
A
#
# COMPACT_ATOMS: atom_id res chain seq x y z
N MET A 1 -8.06 9.84 1.75
CA MET A 1 -6.86 9.07 1.37
C MET A 1 -5.87 8.69 2.49
N ALA A 2 -6.10 9.02 3.77
CA ALA A 2 -5.14 8.69 4.84
C ALA A 2 -4.88 7.17 4.99
N ALA A 3 -5.90 6.34 4.74
CA ALA A 3 -5.80 4.88 4.83
C ALA A 3 -4.95 4.26 3.72
N LEU A 4 -4.92 4.87 2.53
CA LEU A 4 -4.08 4.42 1.41
C LEU A 4 -2.60 4.72 1.67
N TRP A 5 -2.30 5.76 2.44
CA TRP A 5 -0.93 6.18 2.74
C TRP A 5 -0.24 5.31 3.80
N HIS A 6 -0.97 4.42 4.48
CA HIS A 6 -0.44 3.59 5.56
C HIS A 6 0.41 4.38 6.56
N ILE A 7 -0.12 5.51 7.05
CA ILE A 7 0.58 6.40 7.99
C ILE A 7 1.06 5.65 9.25
N ASP A 8 0.41 4.54 9.58
CA ASP A 8 0.79 3.64 10.67
C ASP A 8 2.25 3.14 10.53
N ASN A 9 2.80 3.05 9.32
CA ASN A 9 4.19 2.67 9.08
C ASN A 9 5.22 3.70 9.56
N ILE A 10 4.81 4.94 9.84
CA ILE A 10 5.67 5.93 10.52
C ILE A 10 6.08 5.42 11.91
N GLY A 11 5.22 4.65 12.59
CA GLY A 11 5.52 4.03 13.87
C GLY A 11 6.74 3.11 13.80
N LEU A 12 6.87 2.34 12.72
CA LEU A 12 8.01 1.47 12.46
C LEU A 12 9.29 2.28 12.21
N LEU A 13 9.22 3.39 11.48
CA LEU A 13 10.38 4.29 11.30
C LEU A 13 10.85 4.87 12.63
N VAL A 14 9.91 5.33 13.48
CA VAL A 14 10.21 5.84 14.82
C VAL A 14 10.84 4.75 15.68
N TRP A 15 10.34 3.52 15.59
CA TRP A 15 10.90 2.35 16.27
C TRP A 15 12.35 2.07 15.83
N VAL A 16 12.63 2.09 14.53
CA VAL A 16 14.00 1.91 13.99
C VAL A 16 14.92 3.02 14.49
N ALA A 17 14.46 4.27 14.52
CA ALA A 17 15.23 5.40 15.05
C ALA A 17 15.51 5.27 16.56
N ALA A 18 14.54 4.77 17.34
CA ALA A 18 14.70 4.49 18.76
C ALA A 18 15.74 3.38 18.98
N CYS A 19 15.66 2.27 18.24
CA CYS A 19 16.65 1.19 18.29
C CYS A 19 18.04 1.68 17.89
N GLY A 20 18.14 2.49 16.84
CA GLY A 20 19.40 3.11 16.43
C GLY A 20 19.98 3.99 17.54
N THR A 21 19.13 4.70 18.29
CA THR A 21 19.56 5.62 19.37
C THR A 21 20.16 4.84 20.54
N VAL A 22 19.58 3.69 20.85
CA VAL A 22 20.08 2.73 21.84
C VAL A 22 21.45 2.19 21.45
N VAL A 23 21.59 1.72 20.22
CA VAL A 23 22.79 0.99 19.78
C VAL A 23 23.94 1.96 19.48
N PHE A 24 23.64 3.09 18.84
CA PHE A 24 24.66 3.99 18.28
C PHE A 24 24.76 5.36 18.99
N SER A 25 23.97 5.60 20.04
CA SER A 25 23.77 6.90 20.70
C SER A 25 22.93 7.89 19.89
N ALA A 26 22.13 8.70 20.60
CA ALA A 26 21.28 9.76 20.03
C ALA A 26 22.06 10.72 19.12
N ARG A 27 23.30 11.07 19.50
CA ARG A 27 24.13 11.98 18.69
C ARG A 27 24.44 11.39 17.31
N HIS A 28 24.69 10.10 17.23
CA HIS A 28 24.99 9.44 15.95
C HIS A 28 23.76 9.42 15.06
N VAL A 29 22.63 9.00 15.63
CA VAL A 29 21.33 8.92 14.96
C VAL A 29 20.88 10.28 14.44
N LEU A 30 20.88 11.32 15.28
CA LEU A 30 20.48 12.67 14.87
C LEU A 30 21.40 13.23 13.78
N ARG A 31 22.69 12.89 13.82
CA ARG A 31 23.60 13.29 12.76
C ARG A 31 23.15 12.67 11.42
N MET A 32 22.53 11.49 11.38
CA MET A 32 22.03 10.81 10.17
C MET A 32 20.68 11.36 9.66
N TRP A 33 20.30 12.59 9.99
CA TRP A 33 19.02 13.24 9.60
C TRP A 33 18.60 13.02 8.14
N ASN A 34 19.53 13.03 7.18
CA ASN A 34 19.22 12.75 5.76
C ASN A 34 18.57 11.38 5.53
N VAL A 35 19.02 10.34 6.24
CA VAL A 35 18.44 8.98 6.16
C VAL A 35 17.04 8.97 6.77
N TRP A 36 16.82 9.73 7.86
CA TRP A 36 15.52 9.84 8.49
C TRP A 36 14.52 10.62 7.65
N ILE A 37 14.96 11.66 6.92
CA ILE A 37 14.10 12.34 5.94
C ILE A 37 13.73 11.39 4.82
N LEU A 38 14.69 10.65 4.26
CA LEU A 38 14.38 9.64 3.25
C LEU A 38 13.37 8.62 3.79
N GLY A 39 13.59 8.13 5.01
CA GLY A 39 12.67 7.23 5.70
C GLY A 39 11.29 7.84 5.91
N LEU A 40 11.19 9.13 6.23
CA LEU A 40 9.90 9.80 6.46
C LEU A 40 9.13 10.05 5.15
N VAL A 41 9.84 10.29 4.05
CA VAL A 41 9.26 10.40 2.71
C VAL A 41 8.78 9.04 2.19
N LEU A 42 9.48 7.96 2.54
CA LEU A 42 9.16 6.59 2.11
C LEU A 42 8.34 5.78 3.13
N ALA A 43 8.12 6.29 4.34
CA ALA A 43 7.33 5.62 5.36
C ALA A 43 5.88 5.46 4.94
N PRO A 44 5.24 6.47 4.31
CA PRO A 44 4.05 6.21 3.51
C PRO A 44 4.43 5.27 2.36
N VAL A 45 3.72 4.15 2.20
CA VAL A 45 4.07 3.13 1.19
C VAL A 45 3.72 3.59 -0.22
N MET A 46 2.87 4.61 -0.35
CA MET A 46 2.34 5.06 -1.64
C MET A 46 3.37 5.51 -2.68
N PRO A 47 4.36 6.36 -2.35
CA PRO A 47 5.42 6.71 -3.30
C PRO A 47 6.17 5.48 -3.83
N PHE A 48 6.38 4.48 -2.97
CA PHE A 48 6.98 3.20 -3.36
C PHE A 48 6.05 2.43 -4.30
N MET A 49 4.77 2.26 -3.95
CA MET A 49 3.78 1.56 -4.81
C MET A 49 3.59 2.24 -6.17
N LEU A 50 3.58 3.58 -6.22
CA LEU A 50 3.46 4.31 -7.48
C LEU A 50 4.70 4.10 -8.36
N MET A 51 5.90 4.10 -7.79
CA MET A 51 7.13 3.82 -8.53
C MET A 51 7.17 2.38 -9.06
N THR A 52 6.76 1.40 -8.26
CA THR A 52 6.70 0.00 -8.70
C THR A 52 5.65 -0.18 -9.80
N ALA A 53 4.52 0.53 -9.71
CA ALA A 53 3.49 0.49 -10.74
C ALA A 53 3.95 1.05 -12.08
N GLN A 54 4.75 2.13 -12.09
CA GLN A 54 5.36 2.65 -13.33
C GLN A 54 6.32 1.66 -14.00
N LEU A 55 6.85 0.69 -13.25
CA LEU A 55 7.69 -0.39 -13.75
C LEU A 55 6.89 -1.69 -14.02
N GLY A 56 5.56 -1.63 -13.97
CA GLY A 56 4.68 -2.76 -14.30
C GLY A 56 4.23 -3.61 -13.11
N GLY A 57 4.56 -3.25 -11.88
CA GLY A 57 4.01 -3.90 -10.67
C GLY A 57 4.48 -5.32 -10.40
N SER A 58 5.41 -5.87 -11.17
CA SER A 58 5.94 -7.22 -10.96
C SER A 58 6.80 -7.31 -9.70
N ASP A 59 7.03 -8.53 -9.19
CA ASP A 59 7.98 -8.77 -8.08
C ASP A 59 9.40 -8.28 -8.41
N THR A 60 9.78 -8.37 -9.68
CA THR A 60 11.05 -7.82 -10.17
C THR A 60 11.05 -6.28 -10.09
N ALA A 61 9.96 -5.61 -10.44
CA ALA A 61 9.84 -4.16 -10.26
C ALA A 61 9.97 -3.75 -8.79
N ILE A 62 9.28 -4.46 -7.88
CA ILE A 62 9.33 -4.22 -6.43
C ILE A 62 10.76 -4.35 -5.90
N THR A 63 11.47 -5.41 -6.28
CA THR A 63 12.85 -5.66 -5.85
C THR A 63 13.84 -4.65 -6.44
N VAL A 64 13.67 -4.23 -7.70
CA VAL A 64 14.49 -3.17 -8.33
C VAL A 64 14.31 -1.84 -7.60
N VAL A 65 13.07 -1.40 -7.34
CA VAL A 65 12.81 -0.15 -6.61
C VAL A 65 13.40 -0.22 -5.19
N SER A 66 13.25 -1.36 -4.52
CA SER A 66 13.84 -1.59 -3.19
C SER A 66 15.38 -1.49 -3.22
N ALA A 67 16.02 -2.09 -4.23
CA ALA A 67 17.47 -2.01 -4.44
C ALA A 67 17.95 -0.57 -4.68
N VAL A 68 17.18 0.23 -5.43
CA VAL A 68 17.46 1.65 -5.65
C VAL A 68 17.35 2.43 -4.34
N VAL A 69 16.30 2.22 -3.54
CA VAL A 69 16.14 2.85 -2.22
C VAL A 69 17.32 2.48 -1.30
N GLY A 70 17.68 1.20 -1.23
CA GLY A 70 18.84 0.73 -0.46
C GLY A 70 20.15 1.38 -0.92
N THR A 71 20.32 1.57 -2.22
CA THR A 71 21.47 2.26 -2.82
C THR A 71 21.54 3.73 -2.41
N ILE A 72 20.40 4.45 -2.41
CA ILE A 72 20.33 5.83 -1.93
C ILE A 72 20.70 5.88 -0.44
N ALA A 73 20.24 4.92 0.35
CA ALA A 73 20.60 4.81 1.76
C ALA A 73 22.12 4.61 1.94
N VAL A 74 22.79 3.78 1.13
CA VAL A 74 24.26 3.63 1.14
C VAL A 74 24.93 4.97 0.87
N PHE A 75 24.46 5.71 -0.15
CA PHE A 75 24.98 7.04 -0.44
C PHE A 75 24.84 7.96 0.78
N LEU A 76 23.66 8.05 1.40
CA LEU A 76 23.43 8.94 2.54
C LEU A 76 24.20 8.53 3.81
N ALA A 77 24.31 7.23 4.07
CA ALA A 77 25.03 6.68 5.23
C ALA A 77 26.55 6.91 5.13
N SER A 78 27.10 6.85 3.92
CA SER A 78 28.55 6.90 3.65
C SER A 78 29.15 8.33 3.61
N ARG A 79 28.48 9.31 4.21
CA ARG A 79 28.94 10.71 4.22
C ARG A 79 30.27 10.97 4.95
N PHE A 80 30.79 9.98 5.67
CA PHE A 80 32.04 10.10 6.44
C PHE A 80 33.29 9.79 5.60
N VAL A 81 33.14 9.40 4.33
CA VAL A 81 34.23 9.21 3.38
C VAL A 81 34.22 10.31 2.30
N SER A 82 35.31 10.39 1.52
CA SER A 82 35.40 11.32 0.39
C SER A 82 34.31 11.06 -0.65
N LEU A 83 33.90 12.11 -1.36
CA LEU A 83 32.82 12.03 -2.37
C LEU A 83 33.11 10.99 -3.45
N ARG A 84 34.36 10.85 -3.89
CA ARG A 84 34.74 9.85 -4.91
C ARG A 84 34.51 8.42 -4.43
N LEU A 85 34.97 8.10 -3.21
CA LEU A 85 34.79 6.76 -2.64
C LEU A 85 33.31 6.47 -2.37
N ARG A 86 32.56 7.49 -1.91
CA ARG A 86 31.12 7.43 -1.72
C ARG A 86 30.38 7.08 -3.02
N LEU A 87 30.67 7.80 -4.12
CA LEU A 87 30.06 7.52 -5.43
C LEU A 87 30.42 6.14 -5.96
N LEU A 88 31.69 5.73 -5.85
CA LEU A 88 32.13 4.40 -6.26
C LEU A 88 31.42 3.28 -5.49
N ALA A 89 31.27 3.43 -4.17
CA ALA A 89 30.57 2.46 -3.35
C ALA A 89 29.07 2.41 -3.64
N THR A 90 28.44 3.57 -3.89
CA THR A 90 27.04 3.62 -4.30
C THR A 90 26.82 2.95 -5.66
N LEU A 91 27.69 3.20 -6.64
CA LEU A 91 27.62 2.55 -7.94
C LEU A 91 27.85 1.04 -7.83
N GLY A 92 28.87 0.62 -7.07
CA GLY A 92 29.15 -0.78 -6.80
C GLY A 92 27.98 -1.48 -6.09
N ASN A 93 27.36 -0.80 -5.12
CA ASN A 93 26.15 -1.30 -4.46
C ASN A 93 25.00 -1.49 -5.45
N LEU A 94 24.74 -0.50 -6.31
CA LEU A 94 23.66 -0.59 -7.28
C LEU A 94 23.85 -1.81 -8.20
N VAL A 95 25.06 -2.00 -8.72
CA VAL A 95 25.38 -3.14 -9.59
C VAL A 95 25.21 -4.47 -8.86
N LEU A 96 25.72 -4.58 -7.62
CA LEU A 96 25.59 -5.80 -6.82
C LEU A 96 24.14 -6.10 -6.43
N SER A 97 23.38 -5.07 -6.02
CA SER A 97 21.98 -5.20 -5.66
C SER A 97 21.14 -5.60 -6.88
N LEU A 98 21.34 -4.99 -8.05
CA LEU A 98 20.65 -5.38 -9.28
C LEU A 98 21.02 -6.79 -9.73
N ALA A 99 22.30 -7.16 -9.65
CA ALA A 99 22.72 -8.53 -9.92
C ALA A 99 22.03 -9.52 -8.97
N ALA A 100 21.92 -9.20 -7.68
CA ALA A 100 21.19 -10.03 -6.72
C ALA A 100 19.70 -10.14 -7.07
N VAL A 101 19.05 -9.07 -7.54
CA VAL A 101 17.65 -9.12 -7.99
C VAL A 101 17.46 -10.15 -9.10
N PHE A 102 18.27 -10.10 -10.16
CA PHE A 102 18.12 -10.99 -11.30
C PHE A 102 18.58 -12.43 -11.01
N LEU A 103 19.62 -12.60 -10.18
CA LEU A 103 20.09 -13.93 -9.77
C LEU A 103 19.13 -14.64 -8.81
N LEU A 104 18.32 -13.88 -8.07
CA LEU A 104 17.36 -14.41 -7.09
C LEU A 104 15.91 -14.28 -7.55
N ALA A 105 15.65 -14.03 -8.84
CA ALA A 105 14.30 -13.78 -9.36
C ALA A 105 13.31 -14.89 -8.99
N ASP A 106 13.76 -16.15 -8.94
CA ASP A 106 12.91 -17.32 -8.66
C ASP A 106 12.83 -17.72 -7.17
N THR A 107 13.56 -17.05 -6.29
CA THR A 107 13.74 -17.45 -4.87
C THR A 107 12.68 -16.89 -3.91
N GLY A 108 11.72 -16.13 -4.45
CA GLY A 108 10.65 -15.47 -3.70
C GLY A 108 10.95 -14.01 -3.35
N LEU A 109 9.91 -13.16 -3.42
CA LEU A 109 9.99 -11.71 -3.30
C LEU A 109 10.73 -11.24 -2.03
N TYR A 110 10.32 -11.72 -0.86
CA TYR A 110 10.87 -11.26 0.42
C TYR A 110 12.37 -11.52 0.57
N LEU A 111 12.83 -12.71 0.16
CA LEU A 111 14.24 -13.06 0.26
C LEU A 111 15.07 -12.17 -0.66
N THR A 112 14.60 -11.95 -1.89
CA THR A 112 15.27 -11.09 -2.85
C THR A 112 15.34 -9.64 -2.36
N VAL A 113 14.26 -9.11 -1.76
CA VAL A 113 14.27 -7.78 -1.14
C VAL A 113 15.27 -7.70 0.02
N ILE A 114 15.25 -8.68 0.94
CA ILE A 114 16.16 -8.72 2.10
C ILE A 114 17.61 -8.72 1.64
N VAL A 115 17.95 -9.50 0.62
CA VAL A 115 19.32 -9.57 0.10
C VAL A 115 19.69 -8.28 -0.65
N ALA A 116 18.90 -7.88 -1.64
CA ALA A 116 19.24 -6.80 -2.56
C ALA A 116 19.17 -5.41 -1.91
N ALA A 117 18.19 -5.17 -1.03
CA ALA A 117 17.96 -3.87 -0.39
C ALA A 117 18.43 -3.81 1.08
N GLY A 118 18.69 -4.96 1.71
CA GLY A 118 19.17 -5.05 3.09
C GLY A 118 20.63 -5.47 3.19
N ALA A 119 20.91 -6.74 2.92
CA ALA A 119 22.21 -7.36 3.17
C ALA A 119 23.34 -6.73 2.33
N VAL A 120 23.13 -6.54 1.02
CA VAL A 120 24.13 -5.95 0.13
C VAL A 120 24.50 -4.51 0.56
N PRO A 121 23.52 -3.58 0.73
CA PRO A 121 23.77 -2.25 1.31
C PRO A 121 24.52 -2.25 2.62
N LEU A 122 24.13 -3.13 3.56
CA LEU A 122 24.76 -3.23 4.86
C LEU A 122 26.24 -3.62 4.75
N ILE A 123 26.55 -4.65 3.95
CA ILE A 123 27.94 -5.12 3.74
C ILE A 123 28.80 -4.00 3.15
N VAL A 124 28.28 -3.25 2.18
CA VAL A 124 29.00 -2.12 1.56
C VAL A 124 29.30 -1.03 2.57
N VAL A 125 28.30 -0.62 3.38
CA VAL A 125 28.49 0.42 4.41
C VAL A 125 29.48 -0.04 5.49
N LEU A 126 29.38 -1.29 5.96
CA LEU A 126 30.30 -1.84 6.96
C LEU A 126 31.74 -1.91 6.43
N THR A 127 31.90 -2.28 5.17
CA THR A 127 33.21 -2.34 4.51
C THR A 127 33.83 -0.95 4.38
N LEU A 128 33.04 0.04 3.96
CA LEU A 128 33.47 1.44 3.93
C LEU A 128 33.84 1.97 5.32
N HIS A 129 33.06 1.63 6.33
CA HIS A 129 33.34 2.03 7.71
C HIS A 129 34.67 1.45 8.19
N ARG A 130 34.92 0.16 7.92
CA ARG A 130 36.17 -0.53 8.25
C ARG A 130 37.37 0.06 7.51
N ILE A 131 37.26 0.32 6.21
CA ILE A 131 38.34 0.94 5.42
C ILE A 131 38.68 2.34 5.95
N ASN A 132 37.66 3.14 6.28
CA ASN A 132 37.88 4.48 6.82
C ASN A 132 38.52 4.45 8.21
N TRP A 133 38.13 3.49 9.05
CA TRP A 133 38.74 3.29 10.36
C TRP A 133 40.23 2.93 10.24
N LEU A 134 40.59 2.02 9.33
CA LEU A 134 41.98 1.63 9.07
C LEU A 134 42.84 2.76 8.48
N ARG A 135 42.24 3.75 7.81
CA ARG A 135 42.94 4.90 7.21
C ARG A 135 43.11 6.08 8.15
N ARG A 136 42.49 6.07 9.33
CA ARG A 136 42.74 7.12 10.33
C ARG A 136 44.11 6.86 10.97
N ASP A 137 44.94 7.89 11.00
CA ASP A 137 46.24 7.83 11.66
C ASP A 137 46.08 7.44 13.14
N PRO A 138 46.86 6.47 13.64
CA PRO A 138 46.84 6.10 15.06
C PRO A 138 47.25 7.27 15.98
N ASP A 139 47.95 8.27 15.45
CA ASP A 139 48.40 9.45 16.19
C ASP A 139 47.29 10.49 16.44
N SER A 140 46.11 10.36 15.82
CA SER A 140 44.97 11.24 16.08
C SER A 140 44.10 10.80 17.28
N VAL A 141 44.54 9.81 18.07
CA VAL A 141 43.81 9.25 19.23
C VAL A 141 44.11 10.03 20.54
N ALA A 142 44.73 11.21 20.45
CA ALA A 142 44.93 12.10 21.59
C ALA A 142 43.66 12.91 21.92
N THR A 143 42.64 12.21 22.44
CA THR A 143 41.60 12.64 23.40
C THR A 143 40.47 11.62 23.31
N ALA A 144 40.72 10.43 23.84
CA ALA A 144 39.63 9.52 24.15
C ALA A 144 38.78 10.18 25.24
N SER A 145 37.74 10.93 24.83
CA SER A 145 36.66 11.27 25.74
C SER A 145 36.11 9.95 26.24
N THR A 146 36.28 9.68 27.53
CA THR A 146 35.71 8.51 28.19
C THR A 146 34.20 8.56 27.99
N LEU A 147 33.72 7.79 27.03
CA LEU A 147 32.29 7.62 26.83
C LEU A 147 31.75 6.92 28.08
N PRO A 148 30.61 7.38 28.64
CA PRO A 148 30.00 6.71 29.77
C PRO A 148 29.72 5.25 29.39
N THR A 149 30.28 4.32 30.16
CA THR A 149 30.12 2.89 29.92
C THR A 149 28.70 2.47 30.30
N CYS A 150 27.87 2.16 29.31
CA CYS A 150 26.55 1.57 29.57
C CYS A 150 26.72 0.16 30.15
N LYS A 151 26.03 -0.12 31.24
CA LYS A 151 25.99 -1.47 31.82
C LYS A 151 25.33 -2.43 30.80
N PRO A 152 25.78 -3.69 30.66
CA PRO A 152 25.18 -4.67 29.74
C PRO A 152 23.68 -4.89 29.98
N GLN A 153 23.23 -4.70 31.23
CA GLN A 153 21.82 -4.74 31.61
C GLN A 153 20.98 -3.66 30.90
N SER A 154 21.53 -2.48 30.63
CA SER A 154 20.83 -1.44 29.88
C SER A 154 20.55 -1.87 28.45
N TYR A 155 21.46 -2.61 27.80
CA TYR A 155 21.21 -3.18 26.48
C TYR A 155 20.12 -4.26 26.52
N GLY A 156 20.08 -5.08 27.56
CA GLY A 156 19.02 -6.07 27.76
C GLY A 156 17.63 -5.43 27.90
N VAL A 157 17.50 -4.41 28.76
CA VAL A 157 16.24 -3.66 28.92
C VAL A 157 15.83 -2.96 27.63
N LEU A 158 16.80 -2.37 26.91
CA LEU A 158 16.51 -1.70 25.65
C LEU A 158 16.13 -2.69 24.53
N ALA A 159 16.72 -3.88 24.49
CA ALA A 159 16.31 -4.93 23.57
C ALA A 159 14.88 -5.43 23.88
N VAL A 160 14.53 -5.61 25.16
CA VAL A 160 13.17 -5.98 25.57
C VAL A 160 12.17 -4.87 25.23
N LEU A 161 12.49 -3.61 25.50
CA LEU A 161 11.64 -2.47 25.16
C LEU A 161 11.47 -2.33 23.63
N ALA A 162 12.55 -2.55 22.87
CA ALA A 162 12.51 -2.57 21.42
C ALA A 162 11.61 -3.72 20.91
N ILE A 163 11.76 -4.94 21.42
CA ILE A 163 10.89 -6.06 21.03
C ILE A 163 9.43 -5.77 21.40
N ALA A 164 9.16 -5.28 22.61
CA ALA A 164 7.81 -4.93 23.04
C ALA A 164 7.19 -3.85 22.14
N MET A 165 7.96 -2.81 21.82
CA MET A 165 7.52 -1.74 20.92
C MET A 165 7.34 -2.23 19.48
N LEU A 166 8.17 -3.18 19.01
CA LEU A 166 7.98 -3.83 17.72
C LEU A 166 6.68 -4.64 17.70
N CYS A 167 6.40 -5.42 18.74
CA CYS A 167 5.16 -6.17 18.87
C CYS A 167 3.91 -5.27 18.90
N ILE A 168 4.03 -4.06 19.44
CA ILE A 168 2.93 -3.08 19.47
C ILE A 168 2.78 -2.36 18.11
N GLN A 169 3.89 -2.08 17.43
CA GLN A 169 3.92 -1.30 16.19
C GLN A 169 3.86 -2.15 14.92
N LEU A 170 3.94 -3.48 15.03
CA LEU A 170 3.70 -4.39 13.92
C LEU A 170 2.22 -4.24 13.52
N PRO A 171 1.91 -3.79 12.30
CA PRO A 171 0.54 -3.78 11.81
C PRO A 171 0.13 -5.23 11.51
N ILE A 172 -0.16 -6.01 12.54
CA ILE A 172 -0.78 -7.34 12.42
C ILE A 172 -2.29 -7.12 12.34
N THR A 173 -2.74 -6.38 11.34
CA THR A 173 -4.14 -6.43 10.96
C THR A 173 -4.31 -7.75 10.26
N ARG A 174 -4.82 -8.77 10.96
CA ARG A 174 -5.22 -10.00 10.27
C ARG A 174 -6.20 -9.59 9.18
N PRO A 175 -5.99 -10.04 7.93
CA PRO A 175 -6.94 -9.74 6.90
C PRO A 175 -8.31 -10.25 7.31
N ALA A 176 -9.35 -9.45 7.05
CA ALA A 176 -10.71 -9.89 7.30
C ALA A 176 -10.93 -11.21 6.55
N PRO A 177 -11.57 -12.21 7.18
CA PRO A 177 -11.90 -13.45 6.48
C PRO A 177 -12.70 -13.09 5.23
N VAL A 178 -12.26 -13.66 4.10
CA VAL A 178 -12.86 -13.42 2.79
C VAL A 178 -13.89 -14.51 2.55
N ASP A 179 -15.14 -14.11 2.26
CA ASP A 179 -16.19 -15.07 1.96
C ASP A 179 -15.89 -15.82 0.65
N VAL A 180 -16.14 -17.13 0.67
CA VAL A 180 -15.98 -17.98 -0.51
C VAL A 180 -17.30 -18.02 -1.28
N VAL A 181 -17.24 -17.78 -2.59
CA VAL A 181 -18.39 -17.77 -3.49
C VAL A 181 -18.18 -18.73 -4.66
N ALA A 182 -19.28 -19.10 -5.33
CA ALA A 182 -19.22 -20.00 -6.48
C ALA A 182 -18.42 -19.37 -7.63
N ALA A 183 -17.54 -20.14 -8.30
CA ALA A 183 -16.65 -19.62 -9.34
C ALA A 183 -17.38 -18.96 -10.53
N ASP A 184 -18.63 -19.35 -10.78
CA ASP A 184 -19.50 -18.87 -11.85
C ASP A 184 -20.51 -17.79 -11.40
N TRP A 185 -20.34 -17.21 -10.20
CA TRP A 185 -21.29 -16.24 -9.65
C TRP A 185 -21.54 -15.04 -10.57
N VAL A 186 -20.52 -14.54 -11.27
CA VAL A 186 -20.66 -13.41 -12.21
C VAL A 186 -21.65 -13.74 -13.32
N HIS A 187 -21.60 -14.97 -13.83
CA HIS A 187 -22.53 -15.44 -14.86
C HIS A 187 -23.94 -15.62 -14.30
N LYS A 188 -24.07 -16.21 -13.10
CA LYS A 188 -25.36 -16.39 -12.39
C LYS A 188 -26.04 -15.06 -12.10
N SER A 189 -25.27 -14.04 -11.74
CA SER A 189 -25.78 -12.67 -11.52
C SER A 189 -26.26 -11.96 -12.80
N GLY A 190 -26.09 -12.56 -13.99
CA GLY A 190 -26.50 -11.96 -15.25
C GLY A 190 -25.70 -10.70 -15.63
N LEU A 191 -24.50 -10.53 -15.06
CA LEU A 191 -23.64 -9.39 -15.31
C LEU A 191 -23.05 -9.48 -16.74
N GLU A 192 -23.20 -8.41 -17.51
CA GLU A 192 -22.67 -8.33 -18.88
C GLU A 192 -21.40 -7.48 -18.92
N PRO A 193 -20.26 -7.98 -19.42
CA PRO A 193 -19.04 -7.19 -19.49
C PRO A 193 -19.20 -6.03 -20.49
N ILE A 194 -18.88 -4.82 -20.05
CA ILE A 194 -18.92 -3.59 -20.85
C ILE A 194 -17.52 -3.22 -21.33
N GLU A 195 -16.56 -3.15 -20.40
CA GLU A 195 -15.25 -2.55 -20.64
C GLU A 195 -14.18 -3.18 -19.73
N SER A 196 -12.96 -3.34 -20.24
CA SER A 196 -11.79 -3.81 -19.48
C SER A 196 -10.75 -2.70 -19.31
N PHE A 197 -10.12 -2.65 -18.14
CA PHE A 197 -9.16 -1.60 -17.78
C PHE A 197 -7.77 -2.19 -17.51
N ASP A 198 -6.92 -2.16 -18.52
CA ASP A 198 -5.60 -2.83 -18.50
C ASP A 198 -4.60 -2.19 -17.52
N PHE A 199 -4.85 -0.94 -17.08
CA PHE A 199 -3.96 -0.25 -16.16
C PHE A 199 -3.80 -0.99 -14.82
N ILE A 200 -4.78 -1.81 -14.43
CA ILE A 200 -4.76 -2.50 -13.14
C ILE A 200 -3.58 -3.47 -13.00
N THR A 201 -3.09 -4.02 -14.12
CA THR A 201 -1.95 -4.94 -14.14
C THR A 201 -0.69 -4.31 -13.56
N ARG A 202 -0.54 -2.99 -13.74
CA ARG A 202 0.57 -2.21 -13.17
C ARG A 202 0.53 -2.15 -11.65
N PHE A 203 -0.64 -2.27 -11.04
CA PHE A 203 -0.79 -2.15 -9.58
C PHE A 203 -0.87 -3.53 -8.91
N LEU A 204 -1.64 -4.45 -9.50
CA LEU A 204 -1.96 -5.74 -8.90
C LEU A 204 -1.22 -6.92 -9.51
N GLY A 205 -0.37 -6.67 -10.51
CA GLY A 205 0.45 -7.70 -11.16
C GLY A 205 -0.07 -8.12 -12.54
N PRO A 206 0.74 -8.86 -13.30
CA PRO A 206 0.48 -9.17 -14.70
C PRO A 206 -0.80 -9.99 -14.92
N ASP A 207 -1.18 -10.82 -13.94
CA ASP A 207 -2.35 -11.70 -14.02
C ASP A 207 -3.64 -11.04 -13.51
N ALA A 208 -3.57 -9.77 -13.10
CA ALA A 208 -4.73 -9.04 -12.59
C ALA A 208 -5.58 -8.46 -13.73
N SER A 209 -6.90 -8.45 -13.55
CA SER A 209 -7.84 -7.86 -14.51
C SER A 209 -8.88 -7.01 -13.81
N LEU A 210 -9.30 -5.92 -14.44
CA LEU A 210 -10.39 -5.06 -13.98
C LEU A 210 -11.40 -4.94 -15.11
N VAL A 211 -12.61 -5.42 -14.86
CA VAL A 211 -13.69 -5.43 -15.84
C VAL A 211 -14.93 -4.78 -15.23
N ARG A 212 -15.52 -3.85 -16.00
CA ARG A 212 -16.80 -3.22 -15.69
C ARG A 212 -17.93 -4.04 -16.30
N TYR A 213 -18.94 -4.29 -15.50
CA TYR A 213 -20.13 -5.03 -15.87
C TYR A 213 -21.38 -4.16 -15.76
N ARG A 214 -22.31 -4.37 -16.69
CA ARG A 214 -23.66 -3.84 -16.63
C ARG A 214 -24.48 -4.65 -15.63
N VAL A 215 -25.21 -3.95 -14.77
CA VAL A 215 -26.22 -4.58 -13.91
C VAL A 215 -27.54 -4.69 -14.68
N PRO A 216 -28.14 -5.88 -14.81
CA PRO A 216 -29.44 -6.02 -15.43
C PRO A 216 -30.53 -5.38 -14.56
N ASN A 217 -31.55 -4.79 -15.20
CA ASN A 217 -32.76 -4.28 -14.54
C ASN A 217 -32.55 -3.19 -13.47
N THR A 218 -31.58 -2.30 -13.64
CA THR A 218 -31.44 -1.12 -12.78
C THR A 218 -32.59 -0.14 -12.99
N PRO A 219 -33.16 0.47 -11.93
CA PRO A 219 -34.15 1.53 -12.06
C PRO A 219 -33.61 2.68 -12.94
N GLU A 220 -34.40 3.14 -13.92
CA GLU A 220 -33.96 4.15 -14.90
C GLU A 220 -33.50 5.49 -14.28
N SER A 221 -33.84 5.76 -13.01
CA SER A 221 -33.46 6.98 -12.33
C SER A 221 -31.96 7.05 -12.00
N HIS A 222 -31.34 5.96 -11.56
CA HIS A 222 -29.91 5.94 -11.17
C HIS A 222 -29.21 4.71 -11.74
N GLU A 223 -28.31 4.94 -12.71
CA GLU A 223 -27.55 3.87 -13.32
C GLU A 223 -26.50 3.32 -12.34
N SER A 224 -26.40 1.99 -12.27
CA SER A 224 -25.43 1.27 -11.45
C SER A 224 -24.61 0.31 -12.32
N VAL A 225 -23.31 0.24 -12.03
CA VAL A 225 -22.35 -0.67 -12.68
C VAL A 225 -21.59 -1.45 -11.61
N VAL A 226 -21.02 -2.59 -12.01
CA VAL A 226 -20.21 -3.43 -11.12
C VAL A 226 -18.82 -3.54 -11.71
N ASP A 227 -17.82 -3.05 -10.99
CA ASP A 227 -16.42 -3.21 -11.35
C ASP A 227 -15.82 -4.36 -10.54
N ILE A 228 -15.25 -5.35 -11.23
CA ILE A 228 -14.64 -6.52 -10.61
C ILE A 228 -13.14 -6.51 -10.91
N VAL A 229 -12.35 -6.37 -9.86
CA VAL A 229 -10.90 -6.55 -9.90
C VAL A 229 -10.58 -7.99 -9.50
N THR A 230 -9.93 -8.76 -10.37
CA THR A 230 -9.56 -10.16 -10.14
C THR A 230 -8.04 -10.29 -10.06
N THR A 231 -7.53 -11.06 -9.10
CA THR A 231 -6.10 -11.42 -8.97
C THR A 231 -5.94 -12.73 -8.21
N SER A 232 -4.85 -13.47 -8.43
CA SER A 232 -4.49 -14.64 -7.62
C SER A 232 -3.79 -14.27 -6.30
N ASP A 233 -3.39 -13.02 -6.13
CA ASP A 233 -2.62 -12.55 -4.97
C ASP A 233 -3.47 -11.66 -4.06
N LEU A 234 -3.96 -12.24 -2.96
CA LEU A 234 -4.74 -11.52 -1.95
C LEU A 234 -3.94 -10.39 -1.28
N ALA A 235 -2.64 -10.55 -1.09
CA ALA A 235 -1.83 -9.53 -0.41
C ALA A 235 -1.75 -8.26 -1.26
N ARG A 236 -1.54 -8.40 -2.58
CA ARG A 236 -1.57 -7.27 -3.51
C ARG A 236 -2.94 -6.59 -3.54
N LEU A 237 -4.02 -7.37 -3.54
CA LEU A 237 -5.37 -6.80 -3.48
C LEU A 237 -5.58 -5.99 -2.18
N GLN A 238 -5.03 -6.46 -1.07
CA GLN A 238 -5.13 -5.81 0.23
C GLN A 238 -4.30 -4.52 0.33
N ASP A 239 -3.11 -4.49 -0.27
CA ASP A 239 -2.27 -3.29 -0.36
C ASP A 239 -3.00 -2.13 -1.04
N PHE A 240 -3.88 -2.43 -2.01
CA PHE A 240 -4.71 -1.45 -2.71
C PHE A 240 -6.18 -1.46 -2.26
N SER A 241 -6.51 -2.11 -1.14
CA SER A 241 -7.90 -2.23 -0.69
C SER A 241 -8.55 -0.88 -0.37
N ASN A 242 -7.75 0.14 -0.01
CA ASN A 242 -8.22 1.49 0.28
C ASN A 242 -8.05 2.45 -0.92
N ALA A 243 -7.61 1.96 -2.08
CA ALA A 243 -7.47 2.75 -3.29
C ALA A 243 -8.84 3.12 -3.84
N VAL A 244 -9.05 4.42 -4.04
CA VAL A 244 -10.24 4.94 -4.73
C VAL A 244 -9.86 5.13 -6.20
N TRP A 245 -10.34 4.23 -7.06
CA TRP A 245 -10.08 4.26 -8.51
C TRP A 245 -10.94 5.28 -9.25
N TYR A 246 -11.97 5.82 -8.62
CA TYR A 246 -12.95 6.69 -9.26
C TYR A 246 -12.58 8.16 -9.08
N PRO A 247 -12.74 8.98 -10.12
CA PRO A 247 -12.45 10.41 -10.04
C PRO A 247 -13.37 11.07 -9.01
N SER A 248 -12.79 11.93 -8.17
CA SER A 248 -13.50 12.75 -7.20
C SER A 248 -12.81 14.09 -7.06
N THR A 249 -13.57 15.17 -6.90
CA THR A 249 -13.04 16.52 -6.69
C THR A 249 -12.48 16.73 -5.27
N VAL A 250 -12.81 15.83 -4.35
CA VAL A 250 -12.35 15.82 -2.97
C VAL A 250 -11.75 14.47 -2.57
N PRO A 251 -10.77 14.45 -1.64
CA PRO A 251 -10.18 13.20 -1.16
C PRO A 251 -11.22 12.34 -0.40
N VAL A 252 -11.62 11.22 -1.01
CA VAL A 252 -12.54 10.25 -0.38
C VAL A 252 -11.74 9.16 0.34
N ASN A 253 -12.35 8.51 1.33
CA ASN A 253 -11.87 7.26 1.91
C ASN A 253 -13.03 6.27 1.97
N TYR A 254 -12.72 5.00 1.82
CA TYR A 254 -13.63 3.93 2.22
C TYR A 254 -13.82 3.92 3.73
N ALA A 255 -15.08 3.83 4.17
CA ALA A 255 -15.48 3.61 5.55
C ALA A 255 -16.21 2.27 5.67
N PRO A 256 -16.12 1.56 6.80
CA PRO A 256 -16.94 0.37 7.03
C PRO A 256 -18.43 0.66 6.85
N VAL A 257 -19.18 -0.27 6.26
CA VAL A 257 -20.64 -0.20 6.17
C VAL A 257 -21.22 -0.78 7.46
N ASP A 258 -21.96 0.05 8.23
CA ASP A 258 -22.55 -0.31 9.53
C ASP A 258 -23.95 -0.98 9.42
N ASP A 259 -24.23 -1.71 8.34
CA ASP A 259 -25.59 -2.19 8.02
C ASP A 259 -25.91 -3.62 8.51
N GLY A 260 -25.13 -4.17 9.45
CA GLY A 260 -25.42 -5.49 10.05
C GLY A 260 -25.36 -6.66 9.06
N ALA A 261 -26.21 -7.67 9.25
CA ALA A 261 -26.16 -8.97 8.54
C ALA A 261 -26.56 -8.93 7.04
N GLU A 262 -26.92 -7.76 6.49
CA GLU A 262 -27.36 -7.62 5.09
C GLU A 262 -26.25 -7.16 4.13
N SER A 263 -25.07 -6.82 4.64
CA SER A 263 -23.90 -6.44 3.83
C SER A 263 -22.84 -7.56 3.75
N PRO A 264 -22.07 -7.65 2.65
CA PRO A 264 -21.00 -8.65 2.54
C PRO A 264 -19.95 -8.47 3.64
N ALA A 265 -19.27 -9.53 4.05
CA ALA A 265 -18.22 -9.42 5.06
C ALA A 265 -17.11 -8.44 4.62
N GLY A 266 -16.78 -7.49 5.50
CA GLY A 266 -15.76 -6.48 5.22
C GLY A 266 -16.17 -5.44 4.18
N ALA A 267 -17.47 -5.29 3.89
CA ALA A 267 -17.97 -4.26 2.99
C ALA A 267 -17.64 -2.85 3.50
N ARG A 268 -17.23 -2.01 2.56
CA ARG A 268 -16.87 -0.61 2.80
C ARG A 268 -17.51 0.28 1.76
N SER A 269 -17.94 1.47 2.15
CA SER A 269 -18.54 2.45 1.25
C SER A 269 -17.71 3.72 1.13
N ALA A 270 -17.83 4.37 -0.02
CA ALA A 270 -17.22 5.65 -0.32
C ALA A 270 -18.17 6.40 -1.26
N HIS A 271 -18.26 7.73 -1.13
CA HIS A 271 -19.08 8.53 -2.03
C HIS A 271 -18.42 9.87 -2.35
N SER A 272 -18.77 10.42 -3.51
CA SER A 272 -18.46 11.76 -3.96
C SER A 272 -19.76 12.50 -4.27
N ASP A 273 -19.86 13.75 -3.84
CA ASP A 273 -21.14 14.46 -3.74
C ASP A 273 -21.11 15.86 -4.41
N ALA A 274 -22.30 16.38 -4.73
CA ALA A 274 -22.55 17.68 -5.36
C ALA A 274 -22.08 18.86 -4.52
N ASP A 275 -22.16 18.81 -3.18
CA ASP A 275 -21.66 19.89 -2.32
C ASP A 275 -20.12 20.04 -2.41
N SER A 276 -19.46 19.03 -2.98
CA SER A 276 -18.03 18.98 -3.22
C SER A 276 -17.63 19.26 -4.68
N ALA A 277 -18.61 19.50 -5.56
CA ALA A 277 -18.39 19.79 -6.98
C ALA A 277 -17.59 21.08 -7.15
N ARG A 278 -16.56 21.04 -8.01
CA ARG A 278 -15.78 22.23 -8.39
C ARG A 278 -16.17 22.77 -9.77
N ASP A 279 -16.83 21.95 -10.56
CA ASP A 279 -17.28 22.22 -11.92
C ASP A 279 -18.58 21.48 -12.22
N GLU A 280 -19.30 21.91 -13.24
CA GLU A 280 -20.57 21.30 -13.69
C GLU A 280 -20.39 19.87 -14.23
N ASN A 281 -19.15 19.44 -14.46
CA ASN A 281 -18.79 18.11 -14.96
C ASN A 281 -18.27 17.16 -13.86
N SER A 282 -18.36 17.57 -12.58
CA SER A 282 -17.95 16.74 -11.46
C SER A 282 -18.77 15.45 -11.42
N ALA A 283 -18.09 14.30 -11.38
CA ALA A 283 -18.77 13.01 -11.30
C ALA A 283 -19.20 12.74 -9.84
N HIS A 284 -20.49 12.51 -9.63
CA HIS A 284 -21.06 12.18 -8.32
C HIS A 284 -21.44 10.72 -8.29
N TRP A 285 -20.90 9.98 -7.31
CA TRP A 285 -21.07 8.54 -7.24
C TRP A 285 -21.11 8.05 -5.81
N ASN A 286 -21.75 6.90 -5.61
CA ASN A 286 -21.71 6.10 -4.40
C ASN A 286 -21.12 4.74 -4.75
N ALA A 287 -20.15 4.27 -3.96
CA ALA A 287 -19.49 2.99 -4.16
C ALA A 287 -19.58 2.13 -2.91
N VAL A 288 -19.88 0.84 -3.08
CA VAL A 288 -19.75 -0.18 -2.03
C VAL A 288 -18.81 -1.26 -2.55
N THR A 289 -17.77 -1.59 -1.79
CA THR A 289 -16.73 -2.55 -2.17
C THR A 289 -16.49 -3.59 -1.08
N TRP A 290 -16.22 -4.83 -1.51
CA TRP A 290 -15.84 -5.95 -0.65
C TRP A 290 -14.95 -6.93 -1.44
N VAL A 291 -14.44 -7.95 -0.77
CA VAL A 291 -13.60 -8.98 -1.40
C VAL A 291 -14.28 -10.34 -1.25
N TRP A 292 -14.25 -11.12 -2.32
CA TRP A 292 -14.64 -12.53 -2.35
C TRP A 292 -13.51 -13.42 -2.85
N HIS A 293 -13.55 -14.68 -2.44
CA HIS A 293 -12.71 -15.74 -2.95
C HIS A 293 -13.55 -16.64 -3.87
N SER A 294 -13.18 -16.71 -5.14
CA SER A 294 -13.95 -17.34 -6.20
C SER A 294 -13.07 -18.33 -6.94
N GLY A 295 -13.21 -19.63 -6.64
CA GLY A 295 -12.30 -20.66 -7.15
C GLY A 295 -10.86 -20.48 -6.64
N GLU A 296 -9.93 -20.19 -7.55
CA GLU A 296 -8.50 -19.99 -7.27
C GLU A 296 -8.08 -18.51 -7.29
N VAL A 297 -9.04 -17.58 -7.34
CA VAL A 297 -8.79 -16.14 -7.45
C VAL A 297 -9.53 -15.35 -6.38
N TYR A 298 -8.97 -14.20 -6.06
CA TYR A 298 -9.59 -13.18 -5.21
C TYR A 298 -10.18 -12.08 -6.09
N GLN A 299 -11.39 -11.66 -5.74
CA GLN A 299 -12.14 -10.67 -6.49
C GLN A 299 -12.57 -9.54 -5.57
N GLN A 300 -12.09 -8.33 -5.82
CA GLN A 300 -12.66 -7.13 -5.22
C GLN A 300 -13.82 -6.68 -6.10
N VAL A 301 -15.02 -6.78 -5.55
CA VAL A 301 -16.26 -6.37 -6.21
C VAL A 301 -16.59 -4.96 -5.75
N THR A 302 -16.89 -4.06 -6.69
CA THR A 302 -17.30 -2.69 -6.39
C THR A 302 -18.57 -2.35 -7.14
N VAL A 303 -19.66 -2.16 -6.40
CA VAL A 303 -20.91 -1.62 -6.94
C VAL A 303 -20.78 -0.11 -6.95
N LEU A 304 -20.96 0.51 -8.11
CA LEU A 304 -20.86 1.95 -8.30
C LEU A 304 -22.17 2.47 -8.88
N THR A 305 -22.80 3.39 -8.17
CA THR A 305 -24.08 4.01 -8.56
C THR A 305 -23.89 5.51 -8.76
N SER A 306 -24.46 6.04 -9.83
CA SER A 306 -24.42 7.48 -10.10
C SER A 306 -25.39 8.23 -9.21
N GLN A 307 -24.94 9.31 -8.58
CA GLN A 307 -25.85 10.19 -7.82
C GLN A 307 -26.61 11.14 -8.75
N THR A 308 -26.18 11.27 -10.01
CA THR A 308 -26.86 12.11 -10.99
C THR A 308 -27.75 11.26 -11.90
N ALA A 309 -29.04 11.60 -11.94
CA ALA A 309 -30.01 10.84 -12.70
C ALA A 309 -29.70 10.84 -14.21
N GLY A 310 -29.80 9.67 -14.84
CA GLY A 310 -29.53 9.49 -16.28
C GLY A 310 -28.06 9.63 -16.68
N VAL A 311 -27.13 9.66 -15.73
CA VAL A 311 -25.68 9.74 -15.98
C VAL A 311 -25.03 8.41 -15.60
N THR A 312 -24.18 7.89 -16.49
CA THR A 312 -23.42 6.66 -16.23
C THR A 312 -22.32 6.92 -15.18
N PRO A 313 -22.12 5.99 -14.22
CA PRO A 313 -21.05 6.11 -13.25
C PRO A 313 -19.66 6.25 -13.90
N PRO A 314 -18.75 7.07 -13.33
CA PRO A 314 -17.46 7.35 -13.95
C PRO A 314 -16.60 6.08 -14.06
N ALA A 315 -15.82 5.99 -15.13
CA ALA A 315 -14.86 4.91 -15.32
C ALA A 315 -13.73 4.97 -14.28
N PRO A 316 -13.20 3.81 -13.82
CA PRO A 316 -12.02 3.76 -12.99
C PRO A 316 -10.81 4.34 -13.73
N ARG A 317 -9.91 5.01 -12.99
CA ARG A 317 -8.71 5.64 -13.50
C ARG A 317 -7.49 5.18 -12.71
N GLU A 318 -6.35 5.20 -13.39
CA GLU A 318 -5.08 4.89 -12.75
C GLU A 318 -4.73 5.90 -11.64
N LEU A 319 -4.08 5.39 -10.59
CA LEU A 319 -3.50 6.23 -9.56
C LEU A 319 -2.23 6.90 -10.12
N THR A 320 -2.17 8.22 -10.00
CA THR A 320 -1.04 9.03 -10.43
C THR A 320 -0.53 9.84 -9.25
N VAL A 321 0.70 10.36 -9.39
CA VAL A 321 1.25 11.30 -8.40
C VAL A 321 0.34 12.52 -8.22
N ASP A 322 -0.30 12.96 -9.30
CA ASP A 322 -1.18 14.13 -9.29
C ASP A 322 -2.43 13.88 -8.44
N ASN A 323 -3.22 12.86 -8.78
CA ASN A 323 -4.48 12.57 -8.10
C ASN A 323 -4.31 11.98 -6.69
N THR A 324 -3.16 11.36 -6.38
CA THR A 324 -2.96 10.63 -5.12
C THR A 324 -2.14 11.41 -4.10
N LEU A 325 -1.28 12.33 -4.56
CA LEU A 325 -0.40 13.13 -3.68
C LEU A 325 -0.68 14.63 -3.79
N ILE A 326 -0.66 15.19 -4.99
CA ILE A 326 -0.70 16.65 -5.20
C ILE A 326 -2.10 17.20 -4.90
N GLU A 327 -3.14 16.65 -5.52
CA GLU A 327 -4.51 17.13 -5.35
C GLU A 327 -5.00 17.02 -3.89
N PRO A 328 -4.78 15.90 -3.16
CA PRO A 328 -5.15 15.82 -1.75
C PRO A 328 -4.39 16.79 -0.87
N PHE A 329 -3.08 16.99 -1.12
CA PHE A 329 -2.29 17.96 -0.39
C PHE A 329 -2.82 19.38 -0.61
N LEU A 330 -3.07 19.76 -1.87
CA LEU A 330 -3.65 21.06 -2.21
C LEU A 330 -5.03 21.24 -1.57
N TRP A 331 -5.86 20.19 -1.54
CA TRP A 331 -7.16 20.23 -0.88
C TRP A 331 -7.03 20.54 0.63
N VAL A 332 -6.13 19.85 1.35
CA VAL A 332 -5.89 20.08 2.78
C VAL A 332 -5.42 21.52 3.04
N THR A 333 -4.56 22.07 2.18
CA THR A 333 -4.09 23.45 2.35
C THR A 333 -5.17 24.52 2.13
N ARG A 334 -6.27 24.20 1.45
CA ARG A 334 -7.32 25.16 1.08
C ARG A 334 -8.39 25.41 2.15
N GLN A 335 -8.34 24.72 3.31
CA GLN A 335 -9.35 24.82 4.38
C GLN A 335 -10.80 24.83 3.85
N GLN A 336 -11.20 23.77 3.14
CA GLN A 336 -12.57 23.65 2.64
C GLN A 336 -13.51 23.02 3.70
N PRO A 337 -14.83 23.26 3.63
CA PRO A 337 -15.81 22.74 4.59
C PRO A 337 -15.66 21.23 4.78
N THR A 338 -15.57 20.82 6.05
CA THR A 338 -15.52 19.42 6.47
C THR A 338 -16.93 18.85 6.54
N GLY A 339 -17.36 18.23 5.45
CA GLY A 339 -18.55 17.38 5.42
C GLY A 339 -18.82 16.96 3.98
N ALA A 340 -18.69 15.66 3.69
CA ALA A 340 -19.40 15.11 2.55
C ALA A 340 -20.90 15.16 2.91
N ALA A 341 -21.77 15.68 2.04
CA ALA A 341 -23.19 15.58 2.30
C ALA A 341 -23.61 14.11 2.31
N ALA A 342 -24.69 13.81 3.01
CA ALA A 342 -25.23 12.46 3.05
C ALA A 342 -25.63 12.03 1.64
N VAL A 343 -25.32 10.78 1.29
CA VAL A 343 -25.81 10.15 0.06
C VAL A 343 -27.33 10.23 0.05
N GLU A 344 -27.92 10.66 -1.08
CA GLU A 344 -29.36 10.69 -1.25
C GLU A 344 -29.93 9.27 -1.02
N SER A 345 -31.02 9.16 -0.23
CA SER A 345 -31.56 7.86 0.18
C SER A 345 -31.89 6.95 -1.02
N ALA A 346 -32.38 7.53 -2.13
CA ALA A 346 -32.69 6.79 -3.34
C ALA A 346 -31.46 6.13 -3.98
N VAL A 347 -30.30 6.79 -3.95
CA VAL A 347 -29.02 6.27 -4.44
C VAL A 347 -28.52 5.16 -3.52
N GLY A 348 -28.61 5.38 -2.21
CA GLY A 348 -28.27 4.38 -1.19
C GLY A 348 -29.09 3.10 -1.36
N ASP A 349 -30.41 3.22 -1.48
CA ASP A 349 -31.34 2.10 -1.67
C ASP A 349 -31.07 1.35 -2.98
N ALA A 350 -30.79 2.08 -4.08
CA ALA A 350 -30.44 1.46 -5.36
C ALA A 350 -29.13 0.66 -5.26
N THR A 351 -28.12 1.23 -4.59
CA THR A 351 -26.83 0.55 -4.35
C THR A 351 -27.03 -0.72 -3.53
N ALA A 352 -27.78 -0.62 -2.42
CA ALA A 352 -28.07 -1.74 -1.53
C ALA A 352 -28.86 -2.86 -2.22
N ALA A 353 -29.80 -2.51 -3.10
CA ALA A 353 -30.55 -3.48 -3.89
C ALA A 353 -29.64 -4.31 -4.82
N VAL A 354 -28.68 -3.66 -5.49
CA VAL A 354 -27.68 -4.36 -6.32
C VAL A 354 -26.80 -5.26 -5.46
N VAL A 355 -26.28 -4.75 -4.33
CA VAL A 355 -25.45 -5.53 -3.40
C VAL A 355 -26.19 -6.80 -2.94
N LYS A 356 -27.46 -6.66 -2.53
CA LYS A 356 -28.30 -7.77 -2.10
C LYS A 356 -28.55 -8.79 -3.21
N SER A 357 -28.79 -8.32 -4.44
CA SER A 357 -28.96 -9.20 -5.60
C SER A 357 -27.68 -9.99 -5.91
N LEU A 358 -26.50 -9.36 -5.81
CA LEU A 358 -25.25 -10.07 -6.03
C LEU A 358 -24.98 -11.12 -4.96
N GLN A 359 -25.28 -10.82 -3.69
CA GLN A 359 -25.15 -11.79 -2.60
C GLN A 359 -26.07 -13.00 -2.78
N SER A 360 -27.33 -12.79 -3.18
CA SER A 360 -28.27 -13.90 -3.37
C SER A 360 -27.84 -14.85 -4.48
N GLU A 361 -27.26 -14.31 -5.56
CA GLU A 361 -26.79 -15.09 -6.71
C GLU A 361 -25.41 -15.74 -6.46
N ALA A 362 -24.60 -15.15 -5.59
CA ALA A 362 -23.30 -15.71 -5.18
C ALA A 362 -23.43 -16.92 -4.24
N GLY A 363 -24.59 -17.09 -3.59
CA GLY A 363 -24.84 -18.17 -2.63
C GLY A 363 -25.18 -19.52 -3.27
N SER A 364 -24.20 -20.43 -3.33
CA SER A 364 -24.24 -21.87 -2.96
C SER A 364 -23.10 -22.66 -3.64
N ASP A 365 -22.08 -23.07 -2.88
CA ASP A 365 -21.44 -24.38 -3.10
C ASP A 365 -21.10 -25.06 -1.75
N PRO A 366 -21.86 -26.08 -1.32
CA PRO A 366 -21.56 -26.87 -0.13
C PRO A 366 -20.55 -27.97 -0.49
N ALA A 367 -19.30 -27.61 -0.76
CA ALA A 367 -18.25 -28.60 -1.01
C ALA A 367 -16.88 -28.10 -0.50
N GLY A 368 -16.71 -28.10 0.82
CA GLY A 368 -15.43 -27.74 1.43
C GLY A 368 -15.30 -27.98 2.93
N THR A 369 -16.17 -28.80 3.53
CA THR A 369 -15.94 -29.31 4.88
C THR A 369 -14.84 -30.37 4.84
N THR A 370 -13.58 -29.97 4.63
CA THR A 370 -12.45 -30.79 5.05
C THR A 370 -12.14 -30.46 6.49
N THR A 371 -12.77 -31.23 7.36
CA THR A 371 -12.29 -31.55 8.70
C THR A 371 -10.81 -31.93 8.61
N HIS A 372 -9.91 -31.04 9.03
CA HIS A 372 -8.63 -31.47 9.60
C HIS A 372 -8.74 -31.30 11.11
N ALA A 373 -9.11 -32.42 11.72
CA ALA A 373 -8.80 -32.70 13.11
C ALA A 373 -7.31 -33.09 13.20
N GLU A 374 -6.74 -32.73 14.35
CA GLU A 374 -5.38 -32.96 14.89
C GLU A 374 -4.27 -31.99 14.48
#